data_AF-A0A062XYU4-F1
#
_entry.id   AF-A0A062XYU4-F1
#
_cell.length_a   1.000
_cell.length_b   1.000
_cell.length_c   1.000
_cell.angle_alpha   90.00
_cell.angle_beta   90.00
_cell.angle_gamma   90.00
#
_symmetry.space_group_name_H-M   'P 1'
#
loop_
_entity.id
_entity.type
_entity.pdbx_description
1 polymer ?
#
loop_
_entity_poly.entity_id
_entity_poly.type
_entity_poly.pdbx_seq_one_letter_code
_entity_poly.pdbx_strand_id
1 'polypeptide(L)'
;MHRLELVGPEREGGPARVERWINRPGQEAELFLRIDKQPNALRVNVGWAHPEKLLPREVRLQIGGTERALKPGEPFVWQQPLREPSILVAEALFPDGRRAQRSVVLQADFAEEAESSLSPIVVEVEPGIEVPTELLGCRVVAVEEGDAVIGVVAHPAAVRALADEILAGSFAGSRRSQLLDSRIPFLRQVVAIGATPQLPQRETIAKPSSGKGKRAAGIVTLPANLPFEGRHEPRRFADAVALGAFRVGSWPGRRAVVLILDGQCVNDHSVFKAGTVTRYLEQLHIPLVIWSAGAVNCPQWPTPRDVSSSSRFDAALVELEHLLRRQRLLWLQGELPFPMTPSPWPRGIGPPKGTKSAARVRD
;
A
#
# COMPACT_ATOMS: atom_id res chain seq x y z
N MET A 1 -6.98 -14.36 7.78
CA MET A 1 -7.65 -13.03 7.60
C MET A 1 -7.48 -12.19 8.87
N HIS A 2 -7.02 -10.93 8.82
CA HIS A 2 -6.73 -10.15 10.05
C HIS A 2 -7.55 -8.87 10.17
N ARG A 3 -8.16 -8.65 11.34
CA ARG A 3 -8.93 -7.45 11.68
C ARG A 3 -8.05 -6.49 12.50
N LEU A 4 -7.85 -5.28 11.99
CA LEU A 4 -7.31 -4.15 12.73
C LEU A 4 -8.43 -3.20 13.10
N GLU A 5 -8.40 -2.74 14.34
CA GLU A 5 -9.32 -1.74 14.87
C GLU A 5 -8.51 -0.55 15.37
N LEU A 6 -8.75 0.62 14.80
CA LEU A 6 -8.25 1.89 15.31
C LEU A 6 -9.37 2.53 16.12
N VAL A 7 -9.15 2.71 17.43
CA VAL A 7 -10.12 3.31 18.34
C VAL A 7 -9.66 4.73 18.70
N GLY A 8 -10.48 5.71 18.35
CA GLY A 8 -10.33 7.12 18.73
C GLY A 8 -10.87 7.38 20.15
N PRO A 9 -10.64 8.58 20.69
CA PRO A 9 -11.15 8.96 22.01
C PRO A 9 -12.69 8.93 22.05
N GLU A 10 -13.23 8.69 23.24
CA GLU A 10 -14.66 8.69 23.51
C GLU A 10 -15.24 10.11 23.38
N ARG A 11 -16.36 10.25 22.65
CA ARG A 11 -17.14 11.48 22.49
C ARG A 11 -18.62 11.17 22.69
N GLU A 12 -19.49 12.17 22.77
CA GLU A 12 -20.95 11.97 22.74
C GLU A 12 -21.32 11.15 21.48
N GLY A 13 -21.82 9.92 21.69
CA GLY A 13 -22.06 8.94 20.62
C GLY A 13 -21.09 7.74 20.56
N GLY A 14 -20.08 7.69 21.44
CA GLY A 14 -19.11 6.60 21.56
C GLY A 14 -17.75 6.88 20.88
N PRO A 15 -16.77 5.98 21.00
CA PRO A 15 -15.45 6.17 20.39
C PRO A 15 -15.52 6.03 18.86
N ALA A 16 -14.81 6.89 18.14
CA ALA A 16 -14.65 6.75 16.69
C ALA A 16 -13.87 5.46 16.38
N ARG A 17 -14.47 4.53 15.65
CA ARG A 17 -13.84 3.24 15.27
C ARG A 17 -13.58 3.21 13.77
N VAL A 18 -12.35 2.90 13.38
CA VAL A 18 -12.03 2.54 12.00
C VAL A 18 -11.62 1.08 11.99
N GLU A 19 -12.49 0.25 11.43
CA GLU A 19 -12.24 -1.16 11.23
C GLU A 19 -11.60 -1.38 9.86
N ARG A 20 -10.46 -2.08 9.85
CA ARG A 20 -9.76 -2.49 8.63
C ARG A 20 -9.53 -3.99 8.66
N TRP A 21 -9.87 -4.63 7.56
CA TRP A 21 -9.42 -5.98 7.26
C TRP A 21 -8.10 -5.85 6.48
N ILE A 22 -7.00 -6.42 6.99
CA ILE A 22 -5.77 -6.60 6.22
C ILE A 22 -5.94 -7.89 5.42
N ASN A 23 -5.58 -7.85 4.14
CA ASN A 23 -6.01 -8.81 3.11
C ASN A 23 -7.53 -8.76 2.94
N ARG A 24 -8.06 -7.58 2.61
CA ARG A 24 -9.46 -7.45 2.19
C ARG A 24 -9.52 -7.65 0.68
N PRO A 25 -10.06 -8.79 0.20
CA PRO A 25 -10.67 -8.82 -1.10
C PRO A 25 -11.65 -7.66 -1.23
N GLY A 26 -11.77 -7.05 -2.40
CA GLY A 26 -12.99 -6.30 -2.70
C GLY A 26 -12.90 -4.78 -2.75
N GLN A 27 -11.88 -4.22 -3.37
CA GLN A 27 -12.16 -3.08 -4.27
C GLN A 27 -12.52 -3.54 -5.69
N GLU A 28 -12.18 -4.78 -6.04
CA GLU A 28 -12.47 -5.41 -7.33
C GLU A 28 -13.25 -6.71 -7.12
N ALA A 29 -13.84 -7.22 -8.19
CA ALA A 29 -14.47 -8.53 -8.16
C ALA A 29 -13.39 -9.62 -8.15
N GLU A 30 -13.59 -10.69 -7.39
CA GLU A 30 -12.59 -11.75 -7.20
C GLU A 30 -13.19 -13.14 -7.40
N LEU A 31 -12.34 -14.09 -7.81
CA LEU A 31 -12.68 -15.50 -7.98
C LEU A 31 -11.86 -16.39 -7.04
N PHE A 32 -12.52 -17.40 -6.51
CA PHE A 32 -11.94 -18.48 -5.70
C PHE A 32 -12.13 -19.80 -6.43
N LEU A 33 -11.13 -20.67 -6.38
CA LEU A 33 -11.18 -21.98 -7.05
C LEU A 33 -10.93 -23.08 -6.03
N ARG A 34 -11.84 -24.05 -5.94
CA ARG A 34 -11.68 -25.27 -5.14
C ARG A 34 -11.57 -26.47 -6.09
N ILE A 35 -10.40 -27.11 -6.12
CA ILE A 35 -10.08 -28.18 -7.06
C ILE A 35 -10.00 -29.50 -6.28
N ASP A 36 -10.95 -30.40 -6.52
CA ASP A 36 -10.98 -31.74 -5.93
C ASP A 36 -10.49 -32.77 -6.96
N LYS A 37 -9.38 -33.48 -6.66
CA LYS A 37 -8.91 -34.58 -7.50
C LYS A 37 -9.77 -35.82 -7.25
N GLN A 38 -10.30 -36.40 -8.32
CA GLN A 38 -10.98 -37.68 -8.34
C GLN A 38 -10.12 -38.69 -9.11
N PRO A 39 -10.33 -40.01 -8.92
CA PRO A 39 -9.50 -41.05 -9.55
C PRO A 39 -9.30 -40.88 -11.07
N ASN A 40 -10.31 -40.37 -11.78
CA ASN A 40 -10.28 -40.15 -13.23
C ASN A 40 -10.75 -38.74 -13.65
N ALA A 41 -10.79 -37.77 -12.73
CA ALA A 41 -11.28 -36.43 -13.05
C ALA A 41 -10.74 -35.35 -12.09
N LEU A 42 -10.82 -34.09 -12.49
CA LEU A 42 -10.64 -32.93 -11.62
C LEU A 42 -11.97 -32.19 -11.53
N ARG A 43 -12.51 -32.05 -10.32
CA ARG A 43 -13.70 -31.24 -10.09
C ARG A 43 -13.27 -29.85 -9.63
N VAL A 44 -13.63 -28.82 -10.39
CA VAL A 44 -13.33 -27.43 -10.08
C VAL A 44 -14.62 -26.70 -9.70
N ASN A 45 -14.66 -26.15 -8.50
CA ASN A 45 -15.75 -25.30 -8.04
C ASN A 45 -15.26 -23.85 -8.06
N VAL A 46 -16.02 -22.98 -8.71
CA VAL A 46 -15.70 -21.55 -8.83
C VAL A 46 -16.58 -20.77 -7.85
N GLY A 47 -15.96 -20.18 -6.83
CA GLY A 47 -16.57 -19.19 -5.95
C GLY A 47 -16.22 -17.77 -6.39
N TRP A 48 -16.96 -16.78 -5.91
CA TRP A 48 -16.69 -15.38 -6.19
C TRP A 48 -16.96 -14.48 -4.99
N ALA A 49 -16.32 -13.31 -4.98
CA ALA A 49 -16.66 -12.19 -4.11
C ALA A 49 -16.81 -10.93 -4.96
N HIS A 50 -17.87 -10.17 -4.72
CA HIS A 50 -18.11 -8.88 -5.34
C HIS A 50 -18.38 -7.84 -4.24
N PRO A 51 -17.86 -6.60 -4.34
CA PRO A 51 -18.09 -5.57 -3.31
C PRO A 51 -19.58 -5.31 -3.03
N GLU A 52 -20.40 -5.32 -4.09
CA GLU A 52 -21.86 -5.19 -4.00
C GLU A 52 -22.61 -6.54 -3.96
N LYS A 53 -21.90 -7.65 -3.73
CA LYS A 53 -22.45 -9.01 -3.67
C LYS A 53 -23.21 -9.43 -4.94
N LEU A 54 -22.85 -8.86 -6.09
CA LEU A 54 -23.40 -9.24 -7.39
C LEU A 54 -22.97 -10.65 -7.77
N LEU A 55 -23.90 -11.37 -8.41
CA LEU A 55 -23.61 -12.63 -9.10
C LEU A 55 -22.95 -12.32 -10.46
N PRO A 56 -21.93 -13.08 -10.88
CA PRO A 56 -21.40 -12.95 -12.22
C PRO A 56 -22.48 -13.32 -13.26
N ARG A 57 -22.53 -12.59 -14.38
CA ARG A 57 -23.39 -12.93 -15.53
C ARG A 57 -22.77 -13.99 -16.41
N GLU A 58 -21.44 -14.07 -16.41
CA GLU A 58 -20.67 -15.02 -17.19
C GLU A 58 -19.50 -15.52 -16.34
N VAL A 59 -19.27 -16.83 -16.34
CA VAL A 59 -18.07 -17.45 -15.79
C VAL A 59 -17.50 -18.35 -16.88
N ARG A 60 -16.21 -18.20 -17.18
CA ARG A 60 -15.50 -19.02 -18.17
C ARG A 60 -14.31 -19.68 -17.51
N LEU A 61 -14.08 -20.94 -17.86
CA LEU A 61 -12.97 -21.73 -17.35
C LEU A 61 -12.21 -22.35 -18.51
N GLN A 62 -10.90 -22.16 -18.54
CA GLN A 62 -10.00 -22.65 -19.57
C GLN A 62 -8.95 -23.56 -18.94
N ILE A 63 -8.72 -24.74 -19.54
CA ILE A 63 -7.60 -25.64 -19.20
C ILE A 63 -6.95 -26.09 -20.50
N GLY A 64 -5.63 -25.87 -20.64
CA GLY A 64 -4.85 -26.47 -21.73
C GLY A 64 -5.40 -26.22 -23.14
N GLY A 65 -5.94 -25.02 -23.40
CA GLY A 65 -6.54 -24.65 -24.68
C GLY A 65 -8.02 -25.00 -24.86
N THR A 66 -8.63 -25.72 -23.92
CA THR A 66 -10.08 -25.99 -23.90
C THR A 66 -10.80 -24.99 -23.01
N GLU A 67 -11.79 -24.26 -23.54
CA GLU A 67 -12.59 -23.27 -22.82
C GLU A 67 -14.03 -23.76 -22.62
N ARG A 68 -14.62 -23.47 -21.46
CA ARG A 68 -16.03 -23.75 -21.17
C ARG A 68 -16.67 -22.64 -20.36
N ALA A 69 -17.86 -22.22 -20.79
CA ALA A 69 -18.73 -21.35 -19.99
C ALA A 69 -19.47 -22.17 -18.91
N LEU A 70 -19.55 -21.61 -17.70
CA LEU A 70 -20.20 -22.20 -16.53
C LEU A 70 -21.33 -21.29 -16.04
N LYS A 71 -22.40 -21.89 -15.50
CA LYS A 71 -23.34 -21.12 -14.69
C LYS A 71 -22.73 -20.80 -13.32
N PRO A 72 -23.04 -19.65 -12.70
CA PRO A 72 -22.57 -19.36 -11.34
C PRO A 72 -22.98 -20.48 -10.37
N GLY A 73 -21.98 -21.08 -9.70
CA GLY A 73 -22.17 -22.19 -8.76
C GLY A 73 -22.19 -23.59 -9.40
N GLU A 74 -22.13 -23.70 -10.72
CA GLU A 74 -22.00 -25.00 -11.41
C GLU A 74 -20.56 -25.55 -11.22
N PRO A 75 -20.40 -26.78 -10.70
CA PRO A 75 -19.09 -27.42 -10.65
C PRO A 75 -18.65 -27.84 -12.06
N PHE A 76 -17.41 -27.53 -12.41
CA PHE A 76 -16.78 -28.04 -13.62
C PHE A 76 -16.09 -29.38 -13.35
N VAL A 77 -16.22 -30.36 -14.24
CA VAL A 77 -15.54 -31.65 -14.12
C VAL A 77 -14.70 -31.89 -15.36
N TRP A 78 -13.39 -31.95 -15.19
CA TRP A 78 -12.41 -32.26 -16.21
C TRP A 78 -12.07 -33.74 -16.16
N GLN A 79 -12.50 -34.52 -17.15
CA GLN A 79 -12.32 -35.99 -17.16
C GLN A 79 -11.06 -36.46 -17.87
N GLN A 80 -10.24 -35.54 -18.41
CA GLN A 80 -9.03 -35.91 -19.13
C GLN A 80 -7.82 -35.95 -18.18
N PRO A 81 -6.97 -37.00 -18.23
CA PRO A 81 -5.74 -37.01 -17.45
C PRO A 81 -4.84 -35.85 -17.88
N LEU A 82 -4.30 -35.09 -16.92
CA LEU A 82 -3.29 -34.07 -17.18
C LEU A 82 -1.99 -34.77 -17.58
N ARG A 83 -1.67 -34.77 -18.88
CA ARG A 83 -0.43 -35.38 -19.39
C ARG A 83 0.78 -34.45 -19.28
N GLU A 84 0.54 -33.15 -19.19
CA GLU A 84 1.54 -32.07 -19.11
C GLU A 84 1.10 -31.00 -18.11
N PRO A 85 2.04 -30.25 -17.49
CA PRO A 85 1.72 -29.07 -16.69
C PRO A 85 0.79 -28.12 -17.47
N SER A 86 -0.40 -27.88 -16.94
CA SER A 86 -1.43 -27.10 -17.61
C SER A 86 -1.87 -25.93 -16.75
N ILE A 87 -2.18 -24.79 -17.35
CA ILE A 87 -2.75 -23.65 -16.62
C ILE A 87 -4.28 -23.73 -16.72
N LEU A 88 -4.92 -23.65 -15.56
CA LEU A 88 -6.34 -23.38 -15.43
C LEU A 88 -6.54 -21.87 -15.26
N VAL A 89 -7.34 -21.26 -16.14
CA VAL A 89 -7.73 -19.85 -16.05
C VAL A 89 -9.24 -19.78 -15.85
N ALA A 90 -9.69 -19.09 -14.80
CA ALA A 90 -11.09 -18.78 -14.58
C ALA A 90 -11.30 -17.27 -14.73
N GLU A 91 -12.32 -16.89 -15.49
CA GLU A 91 -12.73 -15.50 -15.71
C GLU A 91 -14.21 -15.33 -15.37
N ALA A 92 -14.57 -14.17 -14.83
CA ALA A 92 -15.96 -13.82 -14.61
C ALA A 92 -16.24 -12.37 -15.00
N LEU A 93 -17.41 -12.14 -15.59
CA LEU A 93 -17.95 -10.83 -15.93
C LEU A 93 -19.18 -10.54 -15.08
N PHE A 94 -19.18 -9.40 -14.41
CA PHE A 94 -20.25 -8.97 -13.50
C PHE A 94 -21.22 -7.99 -14.19
N PRO A 95 -22.47 -7.87 -13.70
CA PRO A 95 -23.48 -6.96 -14.24
C PRO A 95 -23.05 -5.50 -14.35
N ASP A 96 -22.15 -5.05 -13.48
CA ASP A 96 -21.61 -3.70 -13.41
C ASP A 96 -20.42 -3.48 -14.36
N GLY A 97 -20.08 -4.48 -15.19
CA GLY A 97 -19.00 -4.45 -16.16
C GLY A 97 -17.63 -4.83 -15.59
N ARG A 98 -17.51 -5.08 -14.27
CA ARG A 98 -16.26 -5.54 -13.67
C ARG A 98 -15.91 -6.95 -14.14
N ARG A 99 -14.62 -7.23 -14.20
CA ARG A 99 -14.07 -8.54 -14.51
C ARG A 99 -13.21 -9.04 -13.37
N ALA A 100 -13.27 -10.35 -13.13
CA ALA A 100 -12.40 -11.05 -12.20
C ALA A 100 -11.69 -12.17 -12.95
N GLN A 101 -10.41 -12.39 -12.66
CA GLN A 101 -9.63 -13.47 -13.27
C GLN A 101 -8.77 -14.16 -12.21
N ARG A 102 -8.67 -15.50 -12.29
CA ARG A 102 -7.81 -16.31 -11.43
C ARG A 102 -7.15 -17.42 -12.25
N SER A 103 -5.86 -17.64 -12.04
CA SER A 103 -5.10 -18.67 -12.76
C SER A 103 -4.39 -19.60 -11.78
N VAL A 104 -4.38 -20.91 -12.05
CA VAL A 104 -3.75 -21.97 -11.24
C VAL A 104 -2.98 -22.92 -12.16
N VAL A 105 -1.79 -23.35 -11.75
CA VAL A 105 -1.02 -24.38 -12.46
C VAL A 105 -1.43 -25.77 -11.93
N LEU A 106 -1.74 -26.69 -12.84
CA LEU A 106 -2.09 -28.08 -12.56
C LEU A 106 -0.92 -29.00 -13.01
N GLN A 107 -0.41 -29.86 -12.12
CA GLN A 107 0.66 -30.83 -12.43
C GLN A 107 0.26 -32.26 -12.01
N ALA A 108 0.76 -33.28 -12.73
CA ALA A 108 0.35 -34.69 -12.58
C ALA A 108 0.60 -35.27 -11.16
N ASP A 109 1.68 -34.84 -10.50
CA ASP A 109 2.13 -35.37 -9.21
C ASP A 109 1.95 -34.40 -8.03
N PHE A 110 1.33 -33.24 -8.24
CA PHE A 110 1.02 -32.27 -7.18
C PHE A 110 -0.49 -32.02 -7.12
N ALA A 111 -1.18 -32.88 -6.38
CA ALA A 111 -2.49 -32.57 -5.81
C ALA A 111 -2.41 -32.78 -4.30
N GLU A 112 -1.44 -32.12 -3.66
CA GLU A 112 -1.61 -31.76 -2.26
C GLU A 112 -2.53 -30.56 -2.22
N GLU A 113 -3.56 -30.64 -1.36
CA GLU A 113 -4.30 -29.48 -0.89
C GLU A 113 -3.33 -28.37 -0.54
N ALA A 114 -3.32 -27.34 -1.35
CA ALA A 114 -2.77 -26.07 -0.96
C ALA A 114 -3.82 -25.02 -1.30
N GLU A 115 -4.72 -24.78 -0.35
CA GLU A 115 -4.89 -23.40 0.10
C GLU A 115 -3.51 -22.89 0.55
N SER A 116 -2.58 -22.72 -0.40
CA SER A 116 -1.37 -21.96 -0.18
C SER A 116 -1.83 -20.51 -0.20
N SER A 117 -2.46 -20.08 0.89
CA SER A 117 -2.66 -18.67 1.17
C SER A 117 -1.28 -18.03 1.09
N LEU A 118 -1.04 -17.27 0.03
CA LEU A 118 0.17 -16.47 -0.08
C LEU A 118 -0.09 -15.17 0.66
N SER A 119 0.64 -14.99 1.75
CA SER A 119 0.54 -13.78 2.55
C SER A 119 1.66 -12.82 2.14
N PRO A 120 1.33 -11.65 1.57
CA PRO A 120 2.34 -10.65 1.24
C PRO A 120 2.80 -9.92 2.51
N ILE A 121 4.12 -9.83 2.71
CA ILE A 121 4.72 -8.97 3.73
C ILE A 121 5.78 -8.07 3.12
N VAL A 122 5.80 -6.81 3.54
CA VAL A 122 6.86 -5.88 3.17
C VAL A 122 7.88 -5.84 4.31
N VAL A 123 9.15 -6.07 3.97
CA VAL A 123 10.28 -6.01 4.90
C VAL A 123 11.35 -5.06 4.37
N GLU A 124 12.13 -4.48 5.27
CA GLU A 124 13.41 -3.87 4.93
C GLU A 124 14.52 -4.91 4.97
N VAL A 125 15.41 -4.86 3.97
CA VAL A 125 16.61 -5.69 3.88
C VAL A 125 17.83 -4.76 3.85
N GLU A 126 18.82 -5.04 4.69
CA GLU A 126 20.12 -4.37 4.65
C GLU A 126 20.90 -4.72 3.37
N PRO A 127 21.65 -3.77 2.79
CA PRO A 127 22.47 -4.06 1.61
C PRO A 127 23.40 -5.25 1.84
N GLY A 128 23.41 -6.20 0.90
CA GLY A 128 24.24 -7.39 0.96
C GLY A 128 23.70 -8.53 1.83
N ILE A 129 22.53 -8.37 2.44
CA ILE A 129 21.85 -9.45 3.18
C ILE A 129 20.92 -10.22 2.26
N GLU A 130 21.08 -11.55 2.24
CA GLU A 130 20.17 -12.46 1.54
C GLU A 130 18.91 -12.70 2.37
N VAL A 131 17.76 -12.76 1.69
CA VAL A 131 16.49 -13.11 2.33
C VAL A 131 16.49 -14.62 2.62
N PRO A 132 16.19 -15.05 3.86
CA PRO A 132 16.15 -16.47 4.20
C PRO A 132 15.01 -17.18 3.46
N THR A 133 15.14 -18.50 3.30
CA THR A 133 14.08 -19.35 2.71
C THR A 133 12.86 -19.50 3.61
N GLU A 134 12.98 -19.15 4.89
CA GLU A 134 11.92 -19.16 5.89
C GLU A 134 11.94 -17.87 6.71
N LEU A 135 10.75 -17.32 6.97
CA LEU A 135 10.58 -16.10 7.77
C LEU A 135 9.25 -16.16 8.51
N LEU A 136 9.25 -15.80 9.81
CA LEU A 136 8.07 -15.86 10.68
C LEU A 136 7.41 -17.25 10.76
N GLY A 137 8.18 -18.33 10.57
CA GLY A 137 7.67 -19.71 10.54
C GLY A 137 6.97 -20.09 9.24
N CYS A 138 7.03 -19.23 8.21
CA CYS A 138 6.48 -19.49 6.88
C CYS A 138 7.60 -19.61 5.86
N ARG A 139 7.43 -20.47 4.86
CA ARG A 139 8.34 -20.56 3.72
C ARG A 139 8.21 -19.32 2.84
N VAL A 140 9.35 -18.71 2.48
CA VAL A 140 9.42 -17.65 1.47
C VAL A 140 9.34 -18.31 0.09
N VAL A 141 8.29 -18.02 -0.67
CA VAL A 141 8.10 -18.58 -2.03
C VAL A 141 8.60 -17.65 -3.12
N ALA A 142 8.57 -16.34 -2.88
CA ALA A 142 9.05 -15.34 -3.82
C ALA A 142 9.46 -14.05 -3.10
N VAL A 143 10.44 -13.37 -3.67
CA VAL A 143 10.94 -12.07 -3.24
C VAL A 143 10.80 -11.12 -4.42
N GLU A 144 10.09 -10.02 -4.21
CA GLU A 144 9.87 -9.00 -5.21
C GLU A 144 10.39 -7.64 -4.74
N GLU A 145 10.88 -6.88 -5.69
CA GLU A 145 11.23 -5.49 -5.49
C GLU A 145 10.03 -4.55 -5.69
N GLY A 146 9.28 -4.74 -6.79
CA GLY A 146 8.03 -4.03 -7.07
C GLY A 146 8.16 -2.50 -7.22
N ASP A 147 7.06 -1.89 -7.68
CA ASP A 147 6.95 -0.43 -7.69
C ASP A 147 6.64 0.13 -6.29
N ALA A 148 6.91 1.43 -6.11
CA ALA A 148 6.58 2.17 -4.90
C ALA A 148 5.30 3.01 -5.02
N VAL A 149 4.56 3.08 -3.91
CA VAL A 149 3.43 4.01 -3.70
C VAL A 149 3.69 4.87 -2.47
N ILE A 150 3.54 6.18 -2.61
CA ILE A 150 3.77 7.14 -1.52
C ILE A 150 2.48 7.89 -1.22
N GLY A 151 2.11 7.96 0.06
CA GLY A 151 1.04 8.81 0.57
C GLY A 151 1.65 10.09 1.12
N VAL A 152 1.33 11.24 0.54
CA VAL A 152 1.85 12.54 0.97
C VAL A 152 0.76 13.30 1.70
N VAL A 153 1.01 13.61 2.96
CA VAL A 153 0.07 14.25 3.86
C VAL A 153 0.58 15.63 4.18
N ALA A 154 -0.19 16.66 3.87
CA ALA A 154 0.19 18.03 4.18
C ALA A 154 -0.99 18.98 4.14
N HIS A 155 -0.87 20.14 4.79
CA HIS A 155 -1.79 21.24 4.56
C HIS A 155 -1.46 21.90 3.20
N PRO A 156 -2.43 22.10 2.28
CA PRO A 156 -2.14 22.59 0.93
C PRO A 156 -1.41 23.94 0.89
N ALA A 157 -1.82 24.88 1.75
CA ALA A 157 -1.19 26.19 1.85
C ALA A 157 0.31 26.13 2.21
N ALA A 158 0.71 25.21 3.09
CA ALA A 158 2.10 25.07 3.51
C ALA A 158 2.98 24.49 2.40
N VAL A 159 2.46 23.51 1.66
CA VAL A 159 3.21 22.91 0.55
C VAL A 159 3.23 23.80 -0.67
N ARG A 160 2.26 24.71 -0.85
CA ARG A 160 2.31 25.67 -1.95
C ARG A 160 3.54 26.57 -1.88
N ALA A 161 3.82 27.14 -0.71
CA ALA A 161 5.03 27.94 -0.49
C ALA A 161 6.31 27.11 -0.72
N LEU A 162 6.32 25.86 -0.23
CA LEU A 162 7.42 24.92 -0.44
C LEU A 162 7.61 24.55 -1.92
N ALA A 163 6.52 24.34 -2.66
CA ALA A 163 6.54 24.00 -4.07
C ALA A 163 7.03 25.20 -4.92
N ASP A 164 6.64 26.42 -4.56
CA ASP A 164 7.13 27.64 -5.21
C ASP A 164 8.64 27.78 -5.03
N GLU A 165 9.15 27.57 -3.81
CA GLU A 165 10.58 27.55 -3.49
C GLU A 165 11.33 26.43 -4.22
N ILE A 166 10.77 25.21 -4.24
CA ILE A 166 11.41 24.06 -4.86
C ILE A 166 11.37 24.16 -6.38
N LEU A 167 10.31 24.66 -7.00
CA LEU A 167 10.10 24.57 -8.45
C LEU A 167 10.34 25.88 -9.21
N ALA A 168 10.62 26.99 -8.52
CA ALA A 168 10.97 28.31 -9.04
C ALA A 168 10.91 28.50 -10.58
N GLY A 169 9.81 29.08 -11.08
CA GLY A 169 9.66 29.65 -12.45
C GLY A 169 9.30 28.66 -13.59
N SER A 170 8.60 29.13 -14.63
CA SER A 170 7.96 28.27 -15.66
C SER A 170 8.94 27.38 -16.47
N PHE A 171 10.08 27.91 -16.90
CA PHE A 171 11.05 27.13 -17.68
C PHE A 171 11.99 26.29 -16.80
N ALA A 172 12.51 26.84 -15.71
CA ALA A 172 13.37 26.14 -14.76
C ALA A 172 12.60 25.06 -13.96
N GLY A 173 11.35 25.33 -13.60
CA GLY A 173 10.45 24.39 -12.93
C GLY A 173 10.08 23.17 -13.77
N SER A 174 9.95 23.31 -15.09
CA SER A 174 9.70 22.17 -15.98
C SER A 174 10.88 21.19 -16.01
N ARG A 175 12.11 21.71 -16.13
CA ARG A 175 13.34 20.89 -16.07
C ARG A 175 13.54 20.31 -14.68
N ARG A 176 13.28 21.09 -13.64
CA ARG A 176 13.42 20.64 -12.26
C ARG A 176 12.41 19.55 -11.91
N SER A 177 11.16 19.68 -12.33
CA SER A 177 10.16 18.61 -12.20
C SER A 177 10.68 17.32 -12.84
N GLN A 178 11.18 17.38 -14.08
CA GLN A 178 11.73 16.21 -14.76
C GLN A 178 12.91 15.57 -14.00
N LEU A 179 13.79 16.39 -13.42
CA LEU A 179 14.91 15.90 -12.60
C LEU A 179 14.40 15.21 -11.32
N LEU A 180 13.48 15.84 -10.59
CA LEU A 180 12.87 15.25 -9.39
C LEU A 180 12.18 13.94 -9.74
N ASP A 181 11.41 13.95 -10.81
CA ASP A 181 10.69 12.79 -11.31
C ASP A 181 11.64 11.62 -11.58
N SER A 182 12.84 11.87 -12.09
CA SER A 182 13.87 10.83 -12.27
C SER A 182 14.49 10.28 -10.97
N ARG A 183 14.32 10.94 -9.82
CA ARG A 183 14.99 10.56 -8.55
C ARG A 183 14.49 9.26 -7.96
N ILE A 184 13.20 8.95 -8.08
CA ILE A 184 12.63 7.67 -7.61
C ILE A 184 12.12 6.90 -8.83
N PRO A 185 12.99 6.18 -9.54
CA PRO A 185 12.67 5.60 -10.85
C PRO A 185 11.59 4.51 -10.80
N PHE A 186 11.36 3.90 -9.64
CA PHE A 186 10.36 2.86 -9.39
C PHE A 186 9.09 3.42 -8.72
N LEU A 187 8.91 4.74 -8.65
CA LEU A 187 7.70 5.36 -8.10
C LEU A 187 6.54 5.25 -9.09
N ARG A 188 5.52 4.46 -8.74
CA ARG A 188 4.31 4.24 -9.54
C ARG A 188 3.23 5.26 -9.24
N GLN A 189 3.01 5.59 -7.97
CA GLN A 189 1.89 6.42 -7.57
C GLN A 189 2.24 7.32 -6.40
N VAL A 190 1.75 8.56 -6.48
CA VAL A 190 1.69 9.50 -5.35
C VAL A 190 0.23 9.77 -5.07
N VAL A 191 -0.17 9.59 -3.81
CA VAL A 191 -1.49 9.93 -3.28
C VAL A 191 -1.31 11.11 -2.34
N ALA A 192 -1.82 12.29 -2.70
CA ALA A 192 -1.84 13.45 -1.83
C ALA A 192 -3.11 13.47 -0.99
N ILE A 193 -2.95 13.74 0.30
CA ILE A 193 -4.02 13.87 1.29
C ILE A 193 -3.86 15.22 1.99
N GLY A 194 -4.89 16.06 1.89
CA GLY A 194 -4.93 17.37 2.51
C GLY A 194 -5.19 17.25 4.01
N ALA A 195 -4.34 17.83 4.85
CA ALA A 195 -4.55 17.91 6.29
C ALA A 195 -5.53 19.04 6.67
N THR A 196 -6.66 19.12 5.96
CA THR A 196 -7.71 20.12 6.12
C THR A 196 -8.93 19.51 6.84
N PRO A 197 -9.94 20.28 7.26
CA PRO A 197 -11.16 19.73 7.84
C PRO A 197 -11.85 18.69 6.96
N GLN A 198 -11.83 18.87 5.63
CA GLN A 198 -12.49 18.02 4.64
C GLN A 198 -11.62 16.84 4.14
N LEU A 199 -10.33 16.80 4.49
CA LEU A 199 -9.41 15.72 4.12
C LEU A 199 -9.41 15.37 2.60
N PRO A 200 -9.29 16.34 1.68
CA PRO A 200 -9.37 16.09 0.25
C PRO A 200 -8.23 15.20 -0.21
N GLN A 201 -8.48 14.42 -1.26
CA GLN A 201 -7.52 13.47 -1.81
C GLN A 201 -7.33 13.70 -3.31
N ARG A 202 -6.09 13.52 -3.78
CA ARG A 202 -5.78 13.48 -5.20
C ARG A 202 -4.65 12.51 -5.44
N GLU A 203 -4.77 11.71 -6.48
CA GLU A 203 -3.74 10.74 -6.83
C GLU A 203 -3.32 10.86 -8.27
N THR A 204 -2.13 10.35 -8.55
CA THR A 204 -1.67 10.20 -9.92
C THR A 204 -0.99 8.83 -10.06
N ILE A 205 -1.43 8.01 -11.03
CA ILE A 205 -0.80 6.72 -11.42
C ILE A 205 0.08 6.82 -12.69
N ALA A 206 1.36 6.39 -12.63
CA ALA A 206 2.31 6.41 -13.75
C ALA A 206 1.74 5.71 -15.00
N LYS A 207 1.88 6.31 -16.18
CA LYS A 207 1.41 5.70 -17.44
C LYS A 207 2.50 4.76 -17.98
N PRO A 208 2.18 3.50 -18.34
CA PRO A 208 3.17 2.50 -18.76
C PRO A 208 3.97 2.83 -20.04
N SER A 209 3.45 3.69 -20.93
CA SER A 209 3.89 3.72 -22.33
C SER A 209 4.70 4.94 -22.79
N SER A 210 4.87 6.00 -21.99
CA SER A 210 5.41 7.28 -22.53
C SER A 210 6.72 7.78 -21.93
N GLY A 211 7.35 7.10 -20.97
CA GLY A 211 8.60 7.55 -20.34
C GLY A 211 8.51 8.90 -19.59
N LYS A 212 7.38 9.62 -19.69
CA LYS A 212 7.10 10.95 -19.11
C LYS A 212 6.13 10.86 -17.94
N GLY A 213 6.25 9.80 -17.14
CA GLY A 213 5.35 9.49 -16.04
C GLY A 213 6.07 9.28 -14.71
N LYS A 214 7.27 9.84 -14.54
CA LYS A 214 7.97 9.81 -13.26
C LYS A 214 7.47 10.99 -12.40
N ARG A 215 7.32 10.84 -11.07
CA ARG A 215 6.35 11.65 -10.27
C ARG A 215 6.82 12.13 -8.91
N ALA A 216 8.11 12.13 -8.63
CA ALA A 216 8.58 12.64 -7.34
C ALA A 216 8.27 14.14 -7.19
N ALA A 217 8.16 14.91 -8.28
CA ALA A 217 7.63 16.28 -8.21
C ALA A 217 6.19 16.32 -7.69
N GLY A 218 5.41 15.25 -7.94
CA GLY A 218 4.08 15.02 -7.37
C GLY A 218 4.03 15.07 -5.85
N ILE A 219 5.15 14.83 -5.16
CA ILE A 219 5.24 14.94 -3.70
C ILE A 219 4.97 16.36 -3.22
N VAL A 220 5.26 17.38 -4.02
CA VAL A 220 4.98 18.78 -3.68
C VAL A 220 3.87 19.37 -4.55
N THR A 221 3.78 18.99 -5.83
CA THR A 221 2.77 19.60 -6.74
C THR A 221 1.36 19.12 -6.45
N LEU A 222 1.14 17.86 -6.07
CA LEU A 222 -0.21 17.36 -5.80
C LEU A 222 -0.83 17.96 -4.54
N PRO A 223 -0.18 17.89 -3.36
CA PRO A 223 -0.75 18.51 -2.16
C PRO A 223 -0.91 20.03 -2.29
N ALA A 224 -0.02 20.73 -3.02
CA ALA A 224 -0.16 22.17 -3.27
C ALA A 224 -1.42 22.55 -4.09
N ASN A 225 -1.97 21.60 -4.85
CA ASN A 225 -3.15 21.79 -5.71
C ASN A 225 -4.45 21.22 -5.12
N LEU A 226 -4.44 20.78 -3.86
CA LEU A 226 -5.65 20.34 -3.17
C LEU A 226 -6.50 21.55 -2.73
N PRO A 227 -7.84 21.41 -2.71
CA PRO A 227 -8.72 22.48 -2.23
C PRO A 227 -8.53 22.72 -0.72
N PHE A 228 -8.66 23.98 -0.30
CA PHE A 228 -8.65 24.41 1.10
C PHE A 228 -9.41 25.74 1.24
N GLU A 229 -9.98 26.03 2.40
CA GLU A 229 -10.79 27.24 2.62
C GLU A 229 -9.90 28.46 2.92
N GLY A 230 -8.84 28.25 3.69
CA GLY A 230 -7.90 29.32 4.01
C GLY A 230 -6.67 28.83 4.74
N ARG A 231 -5.60 29.64 4.73
CA ARG A 231 -4.32 29.28 5.37
C ARG A 231 -4.40 29.07 6.90
N HIS A 232 -5.50 29.49 7.52
CA HIS A 232 -5.73 29.42 8.97
C HIS A 232 -6.80 28.37 9.35
N GLU A 233 -7.33 27.60 8.41
CA GLU A 233 -8.29 26.54 8.74
C GLU A 233 -7.67 25.49 9.69
N PRO A 234 -8.46 24.83 10.54
CA PRO A 234 -7.93 23.81 11.45
C PRO A 234 -7.19 22.70 10.71
N ARG A 235 -6.04 22.28 11.23
CA ARG A 235 -5.28 21.16 10.66
C ARG A 235 -5.87 19.84 11.16
N ARG A 236 -5.84 18.82 10.32
CA ARG A 236 -6.18 17.43 10.69
C ARG A 236 -5.04 16.47 10.30
N PHE A 237 -3.84 16.72 10.81
CA PHE A 237 -2.64 15.97 10.39
C PHE A 237 -2.73 14.49 10.76
N ALA A 238 -3.05 14.15 12.01
CA ALA A 238 -3.14 12.74 12.42
C ALA A 238 -4.23 11.97 11.66
N ASP A 239 -5.40 12.56 11.43
CA ASP A 239 -6.46 11.92 10.64
C ASP A 239 -6.03 11.73 9.17
N ALA A 240 -5.37 12.73 8.58
CA ALA A 240 -4.84 12.64 7.22
C ALA A 240 -3.73 11.59 7.09
N VAL A 241 -2.87 11.41 8.11
CA VAL A 241 -1.86 10.34 8.17
C VAL A 241 -2.51 8.97 8.26
N ALA A 242 -3.54 8.80 9.10
CA ALA A 242 -4.30 7.55 9.17
C ALA A 242 -4.94 7.19 7.82
N LEU A 243 -5.52 8.19 7.15
CA LEU A 243 -6.07 8.04 5.81
C LEU A 243 -4.99 7.74 4.76
N GLY A 244 -3.83 8.40 4.82
CA GLY A 244 -2.68 8.10 3.96
C GLY A 244 -2.22 6.65 4.12
N ALA A 245 -2.08 6.17 5.35
CA ALA A 245 -1.75 4.77 5.65
C ALA A 245 -2.82 3.79 5.19
N PHE A 246 -4.10 4.18 5.25
CA PHE A 246 -5.19 3.41 4.67
C PHE A 246 -5.01 3.24 3.16
N ARG A 247 -4.76 4.33 2.44
CA ARG A 247 -4.59 4.36 0.98
C ARG A 247 -3.37 3.59 0.50
N VAL A 248 -2.21 3.78 1.13
CA VAL A 248 -0.98 3.09 0.68
C VAL A 248 -0.88 1.67 1.20
N GLY A 249 -1.53 1.35 2.32
CA GLY A 249 -1.47 0.00 2.88
C GLY A 249 -2.22 -1.06 2.06
N SER A 250 -3.03 -0.67 1.07
CA SER A 250 -3.61 -1.63 0.11
C SER A 250 -2.62 -2.03 -0.98
N TRP A 251 -1.50 -1.31 -1.11
CA TRP A 251 -0.44 -1.65 -2.06
C TRP A 251 0.43 -2.79 -1.50
N PRO A 252 0.59 -3.92 -2.22
CA PRO A 252 1.37 -5.05 -1.73
C PRO A 252 2.89 -4.79 -1.81
N GLY A 253 3.35 -3.74 -2.49
CA GLY A 253 4.78 -3.45 -2.67
C GLY A 253 5.34 -2.34 -1.77
N ARG A 254 6.44 -1.73 -2.26
CA ARG A 254 7.15 -0.65 -1.56
C ARG A 254 6.20 0.50 -1.23
N ARG A 255 6.22 0.98 0.01
CA ARG A 255 5.29 2.02 0.46
C ARG A 255 5.87 2.88 1.57
N ALA A 256 5.41 4.12 1.62
CA ALA A 256 5.69 5.05 2.71
C ALA A 256 4.58 6.09 2.84
N VAL A 257 4.46 6.67 4.03
CA VAL A 257 3.70 7.91 4.23
C VAL A 257 4.69 9.03 4.53
N VAL A 258 4.61 10.12 3.78
CA VAL A 258 5.38 11.34 3.99
C VAL A 258 4.44 12.39 4.57
N LEU A 259 4.67 12.79 5.82
CA LEU A 259 3.98 13.88 6.49
C LEU A 259 4.81 15.16 6.37
N ILE A 260 4.25 16.23 5.80
CA ILE A 260 4.87 17.55 5.75
C ILE A 260 4.18 18.47 6.75
N LEU A 261 4.88 18.80 7.82
CA LEU A 261 4.42 19.67 8.89
C LEU A 261 4.65 21.14 8.55
N ASP A 262 3.74 21.99 9.05
CA ASP A 262 3.85 23.44 9.03
C ASP A 262 3.87 23.99 10.47
N GLY A 263 4.09 25.31 10.61
CA GLY A 263 4.11 25.97 11.92
C GLY A 263 2.77 25.96 12.67
N GLN A 264 1.71 25.39 12.11
CA GLN A 264 0.38 25.28 12.73
C GLN A 264 0.08 23.86 13.21
N CYS A 265 1.05 22.95 13.14
CA CYS A 265 0.91 21.57 13.61
C CYS A 265 0.43 21.44 15.06
N VAL A 266 0.75 22.39 15.94
CA VAL A 266 0.29 22.39 17.34
C VAL A 266 -1.24 22.48 17.47
N ASN A 267 -1.91 23.06 16.46
CA ASN A 267 -3.35 23.18 16.36
C ASN A 267 -3.93 22.06 15.48
N ASP A 268 -3.60 20.81 15.82
CA ASP A 268 -4.15 19.63 15.15
C ASP A 268 -5.50 19.24 15.78
N HIS A 269 -6.59 19.46 15.04
CA HIS A 269 -7.97 19.16 15.40
C HIS A 269 -8.39 17.73 14.97
N SER A 270 -7.41 16.87 14.71
CA SER A 270 -7.66 15.46 14.40
C SER A 270 -8.45 14.75 15.51
N VAL A 271 -9.24 13.76 15.10
CA VAL A 271 -9.87 12.82 16.03
C VAL A 271 -8.81 11.92 16.66
N PHE A 272 -7.83 11.48 15.87
CA PHE A 272 -6.74 10.64 16.34
C PHE A 272 -5.56 11.47 16.87
N LYS A 273 -4.83 10.90 17.84
CA LYS A 273 -3.56 11.47 18.33
C LYS A 273 -2.39 10.97 17.47
N ALA A 274 -1.38 11.82 17.26
CA ALA A 274 -0.18 11.50 16.49
C ALA A 274 0.52 10.20 16.95
N GLY A 275 0.66 9.98 18.27
CA GLY A 275 1.23 8.75 18.82
C GLY A 275 0.42 7.49 18.51
N THR A 276 -0.91 7.59 18.49
CA THR A 276 -1.81 6.47 18.12
C THR A 276 -1.64 6.11 16.66
N VAL A 277 -1.60 7.12 15.79
CA VAL A 277 -1.45 6.92 14.33
C VAL A 277 -0.06 6.38 14.01
N THR A 278 0.99 6.87 14.67
CA THR A 278 2.37 6.35 14.49
C THR A 278 2.43 4.85 14.80
N ARG A 279 1.83 4.42 15.92
CA ARG A 279 1.76 2.99 16.27
C ARG A 279 0.94 2.18 15.26
N TYR A 280 -0.12 2.76 14.71
CA TYR A 280 -0.90 2.12 13.65
C TYR A 280 -0.06 1.88 12.39
N LEU A 281 0.75 2.85 11.98
CA LEU A 281 1.67 2.69 10.85
C LEU A 281 2.75 1.64 11.12
N GLU A 282 3.29 1.60 12.35
CA GLU A 282 4.22 0.55 12.79
C GLU A 282 3.59 -0.85 12.68
N GLN A 283 2.34 -1.02 13.12
CA GLN A 283 1.62 -2.30 13.00
C GLN A 283 1.36 -2.72 11.54
N LEU A 284 1.22 -1.74 10.63
CA LEU A 284 1.04 -1.98 9.20
C LEU A 284 2.37 -2.18 8.45
N HIS A 285 3.51 -2.07 9.13
CA HIS A 285 4.83 -2.06 8.50
C HIS A 285 4.92 -0.96 7.41
N ILE A 286 4.29 0.19 7.66
CA ILE A 286 4.34 1.36 6.78
C ILE A 286 5.26 2.40 7.42
N PRO A 287 6.38 2.76 6.78
CA PRO A 287 7.28 3.76 7.31
C PRO A 287 6.64 5.15 7.23
N LEU A 288 6.69 5.88 8.34
CA LEU A 288 6.31 7.29 8.43
C LEU A 288 7.56 8.19 8.30
N VAL A 289 7.66 8.91 7.20
CA VAL A 289 8.69 9.92 6.95
C VAL A 289 8.11 11.29 7.31
N ILE A 290 8.78 12.07 8.17
CA ILE A 290 8.28 13.36 8.64
C ILE A 290 9.20 14.47 8.18
N TRP A 291 8.65 15.39 7.40
CA TRP A 291 9.32 16.57 6.87
C TRP A 291 8.69 17.84 7.46
N SER A 292 9.41 18.95 7.42
CA SER A 292 8.88 20.27 7.76
C SER A 292 9.12 21.30 6.66
N ALA A 293 8.09 22.12 6.40
CA ALA A 293 8.17 23.28 5.53
C ALA A 293 8.71 24.50 6.32
N GLY A 294 9.93 24.38 6.83
CA GLY A 294 10.60 25.40 7.65
C GLY A 294 10.78 24.98 9.11
N ALA A 295 11.14 25.94 9.95
CA ALA A 295 11.24 25.73 11.39
C ALA A 295 9.84 25.51 11.98
N VAL A 296 9.64 24.34 12.58
CA VAL A 296 8.37 23.96 13.21
C VAL A 296 8.63 23.40 14.60
N ASN A 297 7.69 23.63 15.52
CA ASN A 297 7.69 23.04 16.86
C ASN A 297 6.45 22.15 17.01
N CYS A 298 6.61 20.85 16.74
CA CYS A 298 5.52 19.88 16.71
C CYS A 298 5.83 18.70 17.65
N PRO A 299 5.83 18.89 18.98
CA PRO A 299 6.31 17.89 19.93
C PRO A 299 5.51 16.58 19.92
N GLN A 300 4.30 16.59 19.37
CA GLN A 300 3.46 15.40 19.23
C GLN A 300 3.93 14.43 18.12
N TRP A 301 4.82 14.89 17.23
CA TRP A 301 5.40 14.08 16.16
C TRP A 301 6.90 13.84 16.41
N PRO A 302 7.47 12.73 15.93
CA PRO A 302 8.93 12.58 15.83
C PRO A 302 9.58 13.76 15.12
N THR A 303 10.85 14.04 15.46
CA THR A 303 11.59 15.18 14.93
C THR A 303 11.56 15.22 13.40
N PRO A 304 11.00 16.28 12.79
CA PRO A 304 10.90 16.38 11.34
C PRO A 304 12.25 16.71 10.70
N ARG A 305 12.46 16.23 9.47
CA ARG A 305 13.52 16.68 8.57
C ARG A 305 13.12 18.00 7.92
N ASP A 306 13.90 19.05 8.11
CA ASP A 306 13.66 20.31 7.41
C ASP A 306 13.91 20.17 5.90
N VAL A 307 12.89 20.48 5.09
CA VAL A 307 12.93 20.44 3.61
C VAL A 307 12.68 21.80 2.97
N SER A 308 12.72 22.89 3.74
CA SER A 308 12.39 24.26 3.34
C SER A 308 13.18 24.88 2.20
N SER A 309 14.20 24.21 1.66
CA SER A 309 14.97 24.70 0.53
C SER A 309 15.19 23.60 -0.48
N SER A 310 15.43 23.99 -1.72
CA SER A 310 15.73 23.08 -2.83
C SER A 310 16.78 22.00 -2.47
N SER A 311 17.92 22.38 -1.87
CA SER A 311 19.00 21.45 -1.55
C SER A 311 18.61 20.46 -0.44
N ARG A 312 17.89 20.93 0.59
CA ARG A 312 17.39 20.09 1.69
C ARG A 312 16.33 19.12 1.21
N PHE A 313 15.44 19.56 0.33
CA PHE A 313 14.44 18.71 -0.30
C PHE A 313 15.08 17.62 -1.16
N ASP A 314 16.09 17.97 -1.98
CA ASP A 314 16.81 16.99 -2.79
C ASP A 314 17.50 15.93 -1.91
N ALA A 315 18.10 16.32 -0.78
CA ALA A 315 18.66 15.37 0.18
C ALA A 315 17.58 14.47 0.81
N ALA A 316 16.44 15.04 1.21
CA ALA A 316 15.33 14.28 1.77
C ALA A 316 14.71 13.29 0.77
N LEU A 317 14.69 13.63 -0.53
CA LEU A 317 14.27 12.70 -1.58
C LEU A 317 15.24 11.54 -1.77
N VAL A 318 16.55 11.78 -1.65
CA VAL A 318 17.56 10.70 -1.68
C VAL A 318 17.38 9.77 -0.47
N GLU A 319 17.14 10.32 0.72
CA GLU A 319 16.84 9.54 1.93
C GLU A 319 15.55 8.68 1.75
N LEU A 320 14.49 9.27 1.18
CA LEU A 320 13.23 8.57 0.88
C LEU A 320 13.41 7.47 -0.18
N GLU A 321 14.20 7.74 -1.22
CA GLU A 321 14.52 6.78 -2.26
C GLU A 321 15.27 5.56 -1.70
N HIS A 322 16.29 5.81 -0.87
CA HIS A 322 17.02 4.75 -0.19
C HIS A 322 16.12 3.92 0.73
N LEU A 323 15.25 4.57 1.49
CA LEU A 323 14.27 3.89 2.34
C LEU A 323 13.37 2.95 1.52
N LEU A 324 12.79 3.44 0.42
CA LEU A 324 11.91 2.62 -0.43
C LEU A 324 12.69 1.50 -1.15
N ARG A 325 13.92 1.77 -1.60
CA ARG A 325 14.75 0.79 -2.30
C ARG A 325 15.14 -0.40 -1.41
N ARG A 326 15.23 -0.19 -0.10
CA ARG A 326 15.51 -1.27 0.87
C ARG A 326 14.31 -2.16 1.15
N GLN A 327 13.11 -1.77 0.74
CA GLN A 327 11.93 -2.60 0.92
C GLN A 327 11.89 -3.74 -0.10
N ARG A 328 11.46 -4.91 0.36
CA ARG A 328 11.17 -6.11 -0.43
C ARG A 328 9.77 -6.62 -0.07
N LEU A 329 9.01 -7.01 -1.08
CA LEU A 329 7.78 -7.77 -0.91
C LEU A 329 8.14 -9.26 -0.87
N LEU A 330 7.83 -9.92 0.23
CA LEU A 330 7.97 -11.36 0.37
C LEU A 330 6.59 -12.00 0.30
N TRP A 331 6.49 -13.03 -0.52
CA TRP A 331 5.33 -13.91 -0.53
C TRP A 331 5.63 -15.10 0.38
N LEU A 332 4.83 -15.25 1.43
CA LEU A 332 4.97 -16.31 2.42
C LEU A 332 3.88 -17.36 2.22
N GLN A 333 4.25 -18.64 2.23
CA GLN A 333 3.31 -19.75 2.16
C GLN A 333 2.67 -19.98 3.54
N GLY A 334 1.38 -19.71 3.64
CA GLY A 334 0.58 -19.89 4.85
C GLY A 334 0.02 -18.57 5.42
N GLU A 335 -0.72 -18.68 6.52
CA GLU A 335 -1.23 -17.53 7.25
C GLU A 335 -0.14 -16.90 8.14
N LEU A 336 -0.08 -15.57 8.15
CA LEU A 336 0.85 -14.85 9.01
C LEU A 336 0.37 -14.84 10.46
N PRO A 337 1.29 -14.94 11.45
CA PRO A 337 0.94 -14.69 12.83
C PRO A 337 0.53 -13.23 13.02
N PHE A 338 -0.58 -13.00 13.72
CA PHE A 338 -1.03 -11.66 14.12
C PHE A 338 -1.10 -11.55 15.65
N PRO A 339 -0.53 -10.48 16.27
CA PRO A 339 0.20 -9.39 15.63
C PRO A 339 1.56 -9.84 15.08
N MET A 340 2.04 -9.17 14.03
CA MET A 340 3.39 -9.36 13.48
C MET A 340 4.45 -8.73 14.42
N THR A 341 4.53 -9.19 15.67
CA THR A 341 5.52 -8.73 16.68
C THR A 341 6.14 -9.92 17.43
N PRO A 342 7.41 -9.83 17.86
CA PRO A 342 8.47 -10.63 17.24
C PRO A 342 8.81 -11.93 17.99
N SER A 343 8.86 -13.02 17.23
CA SER A 343 10.01 -13.94 17.29
C SER A 343 11.15 -13.26 16.49
N PRO A 344 12.42 -13.30 16.94
CA PRO A 344 13.42 -12.32 16.51
C PRO A 344 13.56 -12.27 14.98
N TRP A 345 13.47 -11.07 14.43
CA TRP A 345 13.77 -10.85 13.03
C TRP A 345 15.23 -11.26 12.75
N PRO A 346 15.51 -11.90 11.61
CA PRO A 346 16.88 -12.19 11.21
C PRO A 346 17.72 -10.90 11.17
N ARG A 347 19.00 -11.01 11.49
CA ARG A 347 19.91 -9.85 11.45
C ARG A 347 19.89 -9.22 10.06
N GLY A 348 19.68 -7.90 10.01
CA GLY A 348 19.63 -7.13 8.76
C GLY A 348 18.31 -7.23 7.99
N ILE A 349 17.30 -7.93 8.52
CA ILE A 349 15.94 -7.97 8.00
C ILE A 349 14.98 -7.48 9.08
N GLY A 350 13.95 -6.73 8.71
CA GLY A 350 12.96 -6.27 9.68
C GLY A 350 11.76 -5.58 9.06
N PRO A 351 10.81 -5.10 9.87
CA PRO A 351 9.75 -4.25 9.37
C PRO A 351 10.36 -2.93 8.86
N PRO A 352 9.82 -2.31 7.80
CA PRO A 352 10.28 -1.03 7.34
C PRO A 352 10.18 0.05 8.42
N LYS A 353 11.22 0.87 8.54
CA LYS A 353 11.35 1.88 9.60
C LYS A 353 11.34 3.27 8.99
N GLY A 354 10.40 4.08 9.44
CA GLY A 354 10.35 5.51 9.12
C GLY A 354 11.34 6.33 9.94
N THR A 355 11.02 7.62 10.06
CA THR A 355 11.72 8.57 10.95
C THR A 355 11.76 7.99 12.35
N LYS A 356 12.96 7.86 12.95
CA LYS A 356 13.11 7.32 14.29
C LYS A 356 12.31 8.17 15.27
N SER A 357 11.42 7.53 16.03
CA SER A 357 10.78 8.16 17.19
C SER A 357 11.89 8.64 18.13
N ALA A 358 11.84 9.91 18.55
CA ALA A 358 12.67 10.37 19.65
C ALA A 358 12.41 9.44 20.83
N ALA A 359 13.47 8.85 21.37
CA ALA A 359 13.38 7.86 22.43
C ALA A 359 12.46 8.35 23.56
N ARG A 360 11.70 7.40 24.15
CA ARG A 360 10.93 7.60 25.38
C ARG A 360 11.75 8.44 26.37
N VAL A 361 11.29 9.64 26.67
CA VAL A 361 11.57 10.24 27.98
C VAL A 361 10.91 9.30 28.97
N ARG A 362 11.75 8.61 29.76
CA ARG A 362 11.28 7.88 30.94
C ARG A 362 10.84 8.95 31.93
N ASP A 363 9.59 8.89 32.34
CA ASP A 363 9.20 9.38 33.67
C ASP A 363 9.50 8.29 34.70
#